data_AF-A0A9I9DXR2-F1
#
_entry.id   AF-A0A9I9DXR2-F1
#
_cell.length_a   1.000
_cell.length_b   1.000
_cell.length_c   1.000
_cell.angle_alpha   90.00
_cell.angle_beta   90.00
_cell.angle_gamma   90.00
#
_symmetry.space_group_name_H-M   'P 1'
#
loop_
_entity.id
_entity.type
_entity.pdbx_description
1 polymer ?
#
loop_
_entity_poly.entity_id
_entity_poly.type
_entity_poly.pdbx_seq_one_letter_code
_entity_poly.pdbx_strand_id
1 'polypeptide(L)'
;MIIIGEMVRRAREILSMILFAVFSSVTGVTPPYWSRGGGASCSPCLSWRLAAETNNVEPWRTVPAHCFSCIGAYITGGQYQHDVRFVVEQIMRYAEGITVGDDGLDAWILDVDDTCISNVDYYKIKRYGCDPYDPSAFRSWAMEGACPAIQPVAELFTKLIGSGFKVFLVTGRDEETLGQVTIENLHREGFIGYERIILRTAAEKGRSAVEFKTEMRRRLVEQGYRIWGNVGDQWSDLQGQFVGKRTFKLPNPMNVDKRSIYNNNLTKISPVGRRSDSCSWSTRGSCRFVTVVRLTWFSYIVVRSFGLVQIRGRRVAVEASSSSYRFVAGRLSSCRCVFRSWRRGGGDGSFSGW
;
A
#
# COMPACT_ATOMS: atom_id res chain seq x y z
N MET A 1 -11.82 -46.43 55.55
CA MET A 1 -11.77 -45.13 54.83
C MET A 1 -10.64 -45.02 53.80
N ILE A 2 -9.88 -46.08 53.50
CA ILE A 2 -8.80 -46.08 52.49
C ILE A 2 -9.26 -46.70 51.16
N ILE A 3 -10.17 -47.69 51.21
CA ILE A 3 -10.66 -48.40 50.01
C ILE A 3 -11.54 -47.51 49.10
N ILE A 4 -12.31 -46.59 49.69
CA ILE A 4 -13.19 -45.68 48.93
C ILE A 4 -12.37 -44.65 48.15
N GLY A 5 -11.27 -44.14 48.72
CA GLY A 5 -10.39 -43.19 48.05
C GLY A 5 -9.70 -43.78 46.80
N GLU A 6 -9.29 -45.04 46.89
CA GLU A 6 -8.65 -45.75 45.78
C GLU A 6 -9.64 -46.05 44.63
N MET A 7 -10.89 -46.36 44.95
CA MET A 7 -11.95 -46.54 43.96
C MET A 7 -12.30 -45.23 43.23
N VAL A 8 -12.35 -44.11 43.96
CA VAL A 8 -12.63 -42.78 43.38
C VAL A 8 -11.47 -42.32 42.48
N ARG A 9 -10.22 -42.61 42.85
CA ARG A 9 -9.05 -42.32 42.02
C ARG A 9 -9.08 -43.10 40.69
N ARG A 10 -9.38 -44.40 40.74
CA ARG A 10 -9.50 -45.24 39.54
C ARG A 10 -10.66 -44.83 38.64
N ALA A 11 -11.81 -44.46 39.23
CA ALA A 11 -12.95 -43.95 38.46
C ALA A 11 -12.61 -42.65 37.72
N ARG A 12 -11.83 -41.76 38.35
CA ARG A 12 -11.37 -40.50 37.74
C ARG A 12 -10.36 -40.73 36.62
N GLU A 13 -9.45 -41.69 36.77
CA GLU A 13 -8.50 -42.08 35.70
C GLU A 13 -9.20 -42.71 34.50
N ILE A 14 -10.21 -43.57 34.74
CA ILE A 14 -11.03 -44.16 33.67
C ILE A 14 -11.84 -43.06 32.95
N LEU A 15 -12.45 -42.14 33.70
CA LEU A 15 -13.19 -41.02 33.12
C LEU A 15 -12.28 -40.10 32.28
N SER A 16 -11.05 -39.84 32.73
CA SER A 16 -10.05 -39.11 31.95
C SER A 16 -9.64 -39.85 30.68
N MET A 17 -9.43 -41.17 30.73
CA MET A 17 -9.13 -41.95 29.52
C MET A 17 -10.29 -41.99 28.52
N ILE A 18 -11.54 -42.07 29.00
CA ILE A 18 -12.74 -41.99 28.14
C ILE A 18 -12.86 -40.60 27.51
N LEU A 19 -12.64 -39.51 28.27
CA LEU A 19 -12.61 -38.15 27.74
C LEU A 19 -11.53 -37.99 26.67
N PHE A 20 -10.30 -38.47 26.91
CA PHE A 20 -9.24 -38.43 25.91
C PHE A 20 -9.58 -39.25 24.66
N ALA A 21 -10.23 -40.41 24.80
CA ALA A 21 -10.66 -41.22 23.66
C ALA A 21 -11.76 -40.55 22.82
N VAL A 22 -12.71 -39.85 23.46
CA VAL A 22 -13.78 -39.10 22.76
C VAL A 22 -13.24 -37.85 22.05
N PHE A 23 -12.20 -37.19 22.61
CA PHE A 23 -11.54 -36.04 21.96
C PHE A 23 -10.51 -36.46 20.88
N SER A 24 -10.01 -37.70 20.91
CA SER A 24 -9.04 -38.19 19.91
C SER A 24 -9.69 -38.65 18.59
N SER A 25 -11.02 -38.75 18.51
CA SER A 25 -11.76 -39.06 17.29
C SER A 25 -12.13 -37.85 16.41
N VAL A 26 -11.59 -36.65 16.70
CA VAL A 26 -11.71 -35.46 15.83
C VAL A 26 -10.36 -35.18 15.15
N THR A 27 -9.80 -36.18 14.48
CA THR A 27 -8.76 -35.98 13.48
C THR A 27 -9.24 -36.58 12.17
N GLY A 28 -9.56 -35.72 11.20
CA GLY A 28 -9.85 -36.15 9.83
C GLY A 28 -11.07 -35.53 9.15
N VAL A 29 -11.47 -34.30 9.49
CA VAL A 29 -12.20 -33.49 8.50
C VAL A 29 -11.16 -32.82 7.62
N THR A 30 -10.65 -33.57 6.64
CA THR A 30 -10.12 -32.93 5.43
C THR A 30 -11.22 -32.01 4.90
N PRO A 31 -10.97 -30.70 4.70
CA PRO A 31 -11.95 -29.85 4.02
C PRO A 31 -12.28 -30.53 2.69
N PRO A 32 -13.56 -30.64 2.31
CA PRO A 32 -13.91 -31.31 1.07
C PRO A 32 -13.22 -30.57 -0.06
N TYR A 33 -12.24 -31.24 -0.65
CA TYR A 33 -11.66 -30.88 -1.93
C TYR A 33 -12.82 -30.75 -2.91
N TRP A 34 -13.18 -29.50 -3.23
CA TRP A 34 -14.05 -29.06 -4.30
C TRP A 34 -15.04 -30.11 -4.79
N SER A 35 -16.19 -30.25 -4.12
CA SER A 35 -17.32 -30.97 -4.69
C SER A 35 -17.79 -30.23 -5.95
N ARG A 36 -17.45 -30.85 -7.08
CA ARG A 36 -17.91 -30.54 -8.43
C ARG A 36 -19.44 -30.75 -8.47
N GLY A 37 -20.21 -29.66 -8.39
CA GLY A 37 -21.66 -29.72 -8.51
C GLY A 37 -22.31 -28.34 -8.60
N GLY A 38 -22.70 -27.95 -9.82
CA GLY A 38 -23.81 -27.02 -10.10
C GLY A 38 -23.68 -25.58 -9.55
N GLY A 39 -22.84 -24.76 -10.18
CA GLY A 39 -22.81 -23.31 -9.93
C GLY A 39 -21.85 -22.67 -10.91
N ALA A 40 -22.12 -21.45 -11.36
CA ALA A 40 -21.22 -20.72 -12.27
C ALA A 40 -19.76 -20.91 -11.84
N SER A 41 -18.90 -21.36 -12.77
CA SER A 41 -17.48 -21.55 -12.49
C SER A 41 -16.95 -20.32 -11.77
N CYS A 42 -16.40 -20.46 -10.56
CA CYS A 42 -15.81 -19.33 -9.85
C CYS A 42 -14.59 -18.75 -10.59
N SER A 43 -14.15 -19.36 -11.69
CA SER A 43 -12.98 -18.94 -12.46
C SER A 43 -12.99 -17.46 -12.85
N PRO A 44 -14.06 -16.85 -13.41
CA PRO A 44 -14.07 -15.42 -13.71
C PRO A 44 -13.95 -14.55 -12.46
N CYS A 45 -14.54 -14.98 -11.34
CA CYS A 45 -14.46 -14.27 -10.06
C CYS A 45 -13.07 -14.37 -9.41
N LEU A 46 -12.38 -15.50 -9.60
CA LEU A 46 -10.98 -15.66 -9.19
C LEU A 46 -10.07 -14.76 -10.04
N SER A 47 -10.30 -14.68 -11.35
CA SER A 47 -9.59 -13.75 -12.24
C SER A 47 -9.85 -12.29 -11.87
N TRP A 48 -11.11 -11.94 -11.58
CA TRP A 48 -11.48 -10.60 -11.11
C TRP A 48 -10.79 -10.28 -9.79
N ARG A 49 -10.80 -11.20 -8.81
CA ARG A 49 -10.12 -11.03 -7.51
C ARG A 49 -8.64 -10.76 -7.74
N LEU A 50 -7.95 -11.59 -8.51
CA LEU A 50 -6.54 -11.40 -8.83
C LEU A 50 -6.31 -10.01 -9.44
N ALA A 51 -7.09 -9.65 -10.44
CA ALA A 51 -6.95 -8.36 -11.11
C ALA A 51 -7.25 -7.18 -10.16
N ALA A 52 -8.18 -7.32 -9.22
CA ALA A 52 -8.46 -6.29 -8.21
C ALA A 52 -7.29 -6.15 -7.24
N GLU A 53 -6.77 -7.26 -6.73
CA GLU A 53 -5.62 -7.30 -5.82
C GLU A 53 -4.36 -6.74 -6.47
N THR A 54 -4.16 -6.94 -7.78
CA THR A 54 -3.02 -6.39 -8.53
C THR A 54 -3.30 -5.02 -9.15
N ASN A 55 -4.41 -4.35 -8.78
CA ASN A 55 -4.79 -3.02 -9.27
C ASN A 55 -4.95 -2.90 -10.81
N ASN A 56 -5.35 -3.98 -11.46
CA ASN A 56 -5.62 -4.04 -12.91
C ASN A 56 -7.10 -3.84 -13.25
N VAL A 57 -8.01 -4.01 -12.29
CA VAL A 57 -9.43 -3.73 -12.49
C VAL A 57 -9.62 -2.22 -12.52
N GLU A 58 -10.41 -1.73 -13.47
CA GLU A 58 -10.85 -0.35 -13.50
C GLU A 58 -11.47 0.07 -12.14
N PRO A 59 -11.48 1.37 -11.83
CA PRO A 59 -12.37 1.97 -10.82
C PRO A 59 -13.64 1.17 -10.45
N TRP A 60 -13.60 0.33 -9.40
CA TRP A 60 -14.75 -0.48 -8.96
C TRP A 60 -15.33 0.03 -7.64
N ARG A 61 -16.63 -0.22 -7.41
CA ARG A 61 -17.34 0.28 -6.21
C ARG A 61 -17.91 -0.83 -5.34
N THR A 62 -18.23 -1.96 -5.96
CA THR A 62 -18.74 -3.17 -5.33
C THR A 62 -18.16 -4.37 -6.04
N VAL A 63 -18.05 -5.48 -5.32
CA VAL A 63 -17.77 -6.79 -5.92
C VAL A 63 -18.88 -7.11 -6.93
N PRO A 64 -18.57 -7.65 -8.13
CA PRO A 64 -19.60 -8.08 -9.07
C PRO A 64 -20.61 -8.99 -8.39
N ALA A 65 -21.90 -8.71 -8.54
CA ALA A 65 -22.95 -9.42 -7.79
C ALA A 65 -22.94 -10.95 -8.02
N HIS A 66 -22.54 -11.40 -9.21
CA HIS A 66 -22.39 -12.82 -9.54
C HIS A 66 -21.18 -13.49 -8.85
N CYS A 67 -20.27 -12.72 -8.26
CA CYS A 67 -19.11 -13.21 -7.51
C CYS A 67 -19.34 -13.33 -6.00
N PHE A 68 -20.54 -13.01 -5.51
CA PHE A 68 -20.90 -13.09 -4.09
C PHE A 68 -20.48 -14.42 -3.44
N SER A 69 -20.87 -15.55 -4.02
CA SER A 69 -20.56 -16.88 -3.47
C SER A 69 -19.07 -17.19 -3.50
N CYS A 70 -18.39 -16.82 -4.60
CA CYS A 70 -16.96 -17.09 -4.78
C CYS A 70 -16.08 -16.25 -3.85
N ILE A 71 -16.39 -14.96 -3.67
CA ILE A 71 -15.66 -14.10 -2.73
C ILE A 71 -15.97 -14.51 -1.29
N GLY A 72 -17.22 -14.82 -0.97
CA GLY A 72 -17.58 -15.37 0.34
C GLY A 72 -16.81 -16.66 0.67
N ALA A 73 -16.73 -17.59 -0.28
CA ALA A 73 -15.94 -18.82 -0.15
C ALA A 73 -14.44 -18.56 0.00
N TYR A 74 -13.88 -17.55 -0.69
CA TYR A 74 -12.47 -17.16 -0.49
C TYR A 74 -12.19 -16.64 0.92
N ILE A 75 -13.05 -15.73 1.43
CA ILE A 75 -12.91 -15.11 2.75
C ILE A 75 -13.10 -16.12 3.89
N THR A 76 -14.07 -17.03 3.75
CA THR A 76 -14.47 -17.95 4.83
C THR A 76 -13.89 -19.36 4.68
N GLY A 77 -13.42 -19.75 3.49
CA GLY A 77 -12.99 -21.10 3.17
C GLY A 77 -11.51 -21.39 3.41
N GLY A 78 -10.78 -20.51 4.11
CA GLY A 78 -9.38 -20.73 4.52
C GLY A 78 -8.33 -20.12 3.59
N GLN A 79 -8.63 -19.95 2.29
CA GLN A 79 -7.64 -19.40 1.34
C GLN A 79 -7.22 -17.97 1.70
N TYR A 80 -8.14 -17.12 2.14
CA TYR A 80 -7.81 -15.77 2.62
C TYR A 80 -6.78 -15.81 3.76
N GLN A 81 -6.97 -16.69 4.74
CA GLN A 81 -6.07 -16.84 5.88
C GLN A 81 -4.69 -17.36 5.45
N HIS A 82 -4.64 -18.28 4.48
CA HIS A 82 -3.38 -18.74 3.88
C HIS A 82 -2.65 -17.61 3.14
N ASP A 83 -3.35 -16.83 2.31
CA ASP A 83 -2.77 -15.72 1.56
C ASP A 83 -2.23 -14.64 2.52
N VAL A 84 -2.99 -14.25 3.56
CA VAL A 84 -2.55 -13.32 4.60
C VAL A 84 -1.31 -13.85 5.32
N ARG A 85 -1.35 -15.09 5.82
CA ARG A 85 -0.23 -15.69 6.56
C ARG A 85 1.04 -15.74 5.70
N PHE A 86 0.92 -16.11 4.43
CA PHE A 86 2.05 -16.16 3.53
C PHE A 86 2.71 -14.79 3.34
N VAL A 87 1.92 -13.72 3.15
CA VAL A 87 2.45 -12.35 3.07
C VAL A 87 3.14 -11.96 4.37
N VAL A 88 2.53 -12.25 5.53
CA VAL A 88 3.12 -11.97 6.85
C VAL A 88 4.44 -12.72 7.04
N GLU A 89 4.55 -13.98 6.63
CA GLU A 89 5.82 -14.71 6.67
C GLU A 89 6.90 -14.05 5.80
N GLN A 90 6.55 -13.50 4.63
CA GLN A 90 7.50 -12.71 3.83
C GLN A 90 7.93 -11.43 4.55
N ILE A 91 7.02 -10.81 5.30
CA ILE A 91 7.32 -9.63 6.12
C ILE A 91 8.31 -10.01 7.23
N MET A 92 8.03 -11.06 8.00
CA MET A 92 8.89 -11.50 9.10
C MET A 92 10.32 -11.80 8.61
N ARG A 93 10.45 -12.54 7.50
CA ARG A 93 11.76 -12.84 6.89
C ARG A 93 12.51 -11.59 6.44
N TYR A 94 11.80 -10.60 5.91
CA TYR A 94 12.41 -9.33 5.53
C TYR A 94 12.86 -8.53 6.77
N ALA A 95 12.04 -8.51 7.83
CA ALA A 95 12.37 -7.84 9.09
C ALA A 95 13.60 -8.45 9.78
N GLU A 96 13.75 -9.78 9.76
CA GLU A 96 14.91 -10.49 10.32
C GLU A 96 16.24 -10.13 9.66
N GLY A 97 16.22 -9.69 8.40
CA GLY A 97 17.41 -9.24 7.69
C GLY A 97 17.84 -7.81 8.00
N ILE A 98 17.14 -7.11 8.89
CA ILE A 98 17.39 -5.69 9.20
C ILE A 98 18.03 -5.58 10.58
N THR A 99 19.20 -4.93 10.63
CA THR A 99 19.80 -4.49 11.89
C THR A 99 19.15 -3.17 12.32
N VAL A 100 18.35 -3.23 13.39
CA VAL A 100 17.75 -2.05 14.02
C VAL A 100 18.83 -1.26 14.74
N GLY A 101 18.89 0.05 14.51
CA GLY A 101 19.84 0.96 15.14
C GLY A 101 19.39 1.40 16.53
N ASP A 102 20.36 1.83 17.34
CA ASP A 102 20.14 2.21 18.74
C ASP A 102 19.55 3.62 18.93
N ASP A 103 19.36 4.37 17.85
CA ASP A 103 18.81 5.74 17.88
C ASP A 103 17.27 5.79 18.01
N GLY A 104 16.61 4.64 17.94
CA GLY A 104 15.15 4.52 18.05
C GLY A 104 14.39 5.10 16.86
N LEU A 105 15.04 5.28 15.71
CA LEU A 105 14.44 5.89 14.52
C LEU A 105 14.03 4.87 13.43
N ASP A 106 14.24 3.57 13.63
CA ASP A 106 13.78 2.55 12.68
C ASP A 106 12.29 2.26 12.87
N ALA A 107 11.51 2.54 11.83
CA ALA A 107 10.07 2.54 11.90
C ALA A 107 9.42 1.51 10.99
N TRP A 108 8.23 1.08 11.40
CA TRP A 108 7.31 0.26 10.61
C TRP A 108 5.93 0.90 10.59
N ILE A 109 5.22 0.80 9.47
CA ILE A 109 3.85 1.33 9.35
C ILE A 109 2.88 0.19 9.09
N LEU A 110 1.78 0.18 9.84
CA LEU A 110 0.64 -0.72 9.61
C LEU A 110 -0.62 0.12 9.42
N ASP A 111 -1.44 -0.21 8.43
CA ASP A 111 -2.85 0.17 8.44
C ASP A 111 -3.62 -0.59 9.54
N VAL A 112 -4.84 -0.16 9.86
CA VAL A 112 -5.69 -0.73 10.90
C VAL A 112 -6.80 -1.62 10.34
N ASP A 113 -7.62 -1.11 9.42
CA ASP A 113 -8.87 -1.76 9.00
C ASP A 113 -8.58 -2.84 7.95
N ASP A 114 -8.99 -4.09 8.20
CA ASP A 114 -8.62 -5.26 7.39
C ASP A 114 -7.10 -5.48 7.23
N THR A 115 -6.29 -4.81 8.07
CA THR A 115 -4.85 -5.01 8.23
C THR A 115 -4.52 -5.50 9.65
N CYS A 116 -4.79 -4.70 10.69
CA CYS A 116 -4.59 -5.14 12.08
C CYS A 116 -5.84 -5.82 12.64
N ILE A 117 -7.01 -5.25 12.38
CA ILE A 117 -8.33 -5.74 12.85
C ILE A 117 -9.24 -6.00 11.66
N SER A 118 -10.06 -7.04 11.73
CA SER A 118 -10.89 -7.50 10.61
C SER A 118 -12.28 -6.88 10.63
N ASN A 119 -12.74 -6.43 9.46
CA ASN A 119 -14.10 -5.97 9.22
C ASN A 119 -14.95 -7.01 8.48
N VAL A 120 -14.49 -8.26 8.38
CA VAL A 120 -15.20 -9.35 7.68
C VAL A 120 -16.63 -9.51 8.18
N ASP A 121 -16.89 -9.35 9.48
CA ASP A 121 -18.25 -9.50 10.03
C ASP A 121 -19.21 -8.42 9.55
N TYR A 122 -18.73 -7.18 9.39
CA TYR A 122 -19.49 -6.13 8.69
C TYR A 122 -19.71 -6.49 7.22
N TYR A 123 -18.68 -6.99 6.53
CA TYR A 123 -18.81 -7.30 5.11
C TYR A 123 -19.67 -8.54 4.85
N LYS A 124 -19.82 -9.48 5.79
CA LYS A 124 -20.80 -10.58 5.69
C LYS A 124 -22.21 -10.07 5.47
N ILE A 125 -22.65 -9.07 6.23
CA ILE A 125 -23.98 -8.46 6.07
C ILE A 125 -24.08 -7.55 4.84
N LYS A 126 -22.95 -7.13 4.25
CA LYS A 126 -22.86 -6.42 2.97
C LYS A 126 -22.50 -7.34 1.79
N ARG A 127 -22.81 -8.63 1.93
CA ARG A 127 -22.58 -9.65 0.90
C ARG A 127 -21.14 -9.65 0.36
N TYR A 128 -20.17 -9.58 1.27
CA TYR A 128 -18.74 -9.50 1.00
C TYR A 128 -18.34 -8.39 0.02
N GLY A 129 -19.03 -7.25 0.07
CA GLY A 129 -18.76 -6.10 -0.80
C GLY A 129 -19.61 -6.03 -2.07
N CYS A 130 -20.52 -6.98 -2.29
CA CYS A 130 -21.49 -6.87 -3.39
C CYS A 130 -22.50 -5.74 -3.16
N ASP A 131 -22.80 -5.41 -1.90
CA ASP A 131 -23.68 -4.31 -1.57
C ASP A 131 -22.87 -3.01 -1.41
N PRO A 132 -23.44 -1.84 -1.80
CA PRO A 132 -22.75 -0.57 -1.68
C PRO A 132 -22.31 -0.26 -0.23
N TYR A 133 -21.09 0.24 -0.08
CA TYR A 133 -20.59 0.71 1.21
C TYR A 133 -21.43 1.89 1.73
N ASP A 134 -21.97 1.70 2.94
CA ASP A 134 -22.76 2.66 3.72
C ASP A 134 -21.89 3.22 4.86
N PRO A 135 -21.46 4.50 4.77
CA PRO A 135 -20.61 5.11 5.79
C PRO A 135 -21.28 5.24 7.16
N SER A 136 -22.61 5.43 7.20
CA SER A 136 -23.34 5.59 8.46
C SER A 136 -23.46 4.24 9.16
N ALA A 137 -23.82 3.20 8.43
CA ALA A 137 -23.91 1.84 8.97
C ALA A 137 -22.54 1.32 9.42
N PHE A 138 -21.48 1.54 8.61
CA PHE A 138 -20.12 1.14 9.00
C PHE A 138 -19.68 1.85 10.28
N ARG A 139 -19.95 3.16 10.38
CA ARG A 139 -19.62 3.93 11.59
C ARG A 139 -20.36 3.38 12.81
N SER A 140 -21.66 3.14 12.71
CA SER A 140 -22.45 2.57 13.82
C SER A 140 -21.91 1.20 14.25
N TRP A 141 -21.55 0.34 13.30
CA TRP A 141 -20.94 -0.96 13.59
C TRP A 141 -19.54 -0.83 14.21
N ALA A 142 -18.68 0.04 13.67
CA ALA A 142 -17.33 0.24 14.18
C ALA A 142 -17.31 0.83 15.60
N MET A 143 -18.36 1.57 15.99
CA MET A 143 -18.56 2.07 17.36
C MET A 143 -18.77 0.96 18.39
N GLU A 144 -19.10 -0.26 17.98
CA GLU A 144 -19.18 -1.41 18.89
C GLU A 144 -17.79 -1.85 19.39
N GLY A 145 -16.72 -1.52 18.65
CA GLY A 145 -15.34 -1.76 19.09
C GLY A 145 -14.97 -3.24 19.26
N ALA A 146 -15.61 -4.12 18.49
CA ALA A 146 -15.48 -5.58 18.61
C ALA A 146 -14.85 -6.23 17.36
N CYS A 147 -14.03 -5.48 16.61
CA CYS A 147 -13.34 -6.00 15.43
C CYS A 147 -12.24 -6.98 15.88
N PRO A 148 -12.24 -8.25 15.47
CA PRO A 148 -11.22 -9.21 15.91
C PRO A 148 -9.87 -8.95 15.25
N ALA A 149 -8.77 -9.34 15.90
CA ALA A 149 -7.43 -9.28 15.31
C ALA A 149 -7.32 -10.12 14.03
N ILE A 150 -6.57 -9.62 13.06
CA ILE A 150 -6.00 -10.47 12.01
C ILE A 150 -4.75 -11.12 12.60
N GLN A 151 -4.91 -12.36 13.09
CA GLN A 151 -3.93 -12.98 13.97
C GLN A 151 -2.49 -13.04 13.44
N PRO A 152 -2.22 -13.35 12.15
CA PRO A 152 -0.85 -13.27 11.62
C PRO A 152 -0.24 -11.86 11.73
N VAL A 153 -1.04 -10.80 11.62
CA VAL A 153 -0.57 -9.42 11.74
C VAL A 153 -0.33 -9.04 13.21
N ALA A 154 -1.11 -9.57 14.15
CA ALA A 154 -0.82 -9.43 15.58
C ALA A 154 0.52 -10.10 15.96
N GLU A 155 0.79 -11.30 15.43
CA GLU A 155 2.09 -12.00 15.59
C GLU A 155 3.25 -11.16 15.03
N LEU A 156 3.08 -10.60 13.82
CA LEU A 156 4.04 -9.67 13.22
C LEU A 156 4.25 -8.43 14.08
N PHE A 157 3.18 -7.81 14.58
CA PHE A 157 3.25 -6.63 15.43
C PHE A 157 4.11 -6.89 16.67
N THR A 158 3.84 -7.98 17.39
CA THR A 158 4.64 -8.40 18.54
C THR A 158 6.11 -8.61 18.18
N LYS A 159 6.39 -9.26 17.04
CA LYS A 159 7.76 -9.48 16.55
C LYS A 159 8.48 -8.16 16.25
N LEU A 160 7.80 -7.21 15.61
CA LEU A 160 8.38 -5.90 15.25
C LEU A 160 8.75 -5.10 16.51
N ILE A 161 7.82 -5.01 17.48
CA ILE A 161 8.07 -4.35 18.76
C ILE A 161 9.22 -5.03 19.50
N GLY A 162 9.20 -6.36 19.62
CA GLY A 162 10.25 -7.13 20.28
C GLY A 162 11.62 -7.05 19.61
N SER A 163 11.67 -6.65 18.33
CA SER A 163 12.92 -6.43 17.58
C SER A 163 13.39 -4.97 17.64
N GLY A 164 12.69 -4.08 18.36
CA GLY A 164 13.08 -2.69 18.57
C GLY A 164 12.53 -1.69 17.55
N PHE A 165 11.70 -2.12 16.60
CA PHE A 165 11.09 -1.19 15.63
C PHE A 165 10.05 -0.28 16.31
N LYS A 166 10.01 0.98 15.87
CA LYS A 166 8.93 1.92 16.18
C LYS A 166 7.75 1.69 15.25
N VAL A 167 6.71 1.03 15.74
CA VAL A 167 5.52 0.75 14.93
C VAL A 167 4.54 1.91 15.00
N PHE A 168 4.16 2.42 13.83
CA PHE A 168 3.13 3.45 13.66
C PHE A 168 1.88 2.82 13.04
N LEU A 169 0.72 3.11 13.63
CA LEU A 169 -0.57 2.74 13.06
C LEU A 169 -1.16 3.94 12.33
N VAL A 170 -1.51 3.81 11.06
CA VAL A 170 -2.05 4.92 10.25
C VAL A 170 -3.38 4.52 9.63
N THR A 171 -4.49 5.06 10.14
CA THR A 171 -5.84 4.63 9.77
C THR A 171 -6.67 5.73 9.13
N GLY A 172 -7.61 5.32 8.26
CA GLY A 172 -8.65 6.19 7.73
C GLY A 172 -9.80 6.49 8.69
N ARG A 173 -9.83 5.88 9.88
CA ARG A 173 -10.87 6.16 10.89
C ARG A 173 -10.79 7.60 11.39
N ASP A 174 -11.96 8.19 11.64
CA ASP A 174 -12.09 9.55 12.16
C ASP A 174 -11.73 9.60 13.65
N GLU A 175 -10.84 10.52 14.02
CA GLU A 175 -10.29 10.63 15.37
C GLU A 175 -11.35 11.00 16.41
N GLU A 176 -12.17 12.01 16.10
CA GLU A 176 -13.17 12.56 17.00
C GLU A 176 -14.21 11.50 17.37
N THR A 177 -14.57 10.65 16.42
CA THR A 177 -15.74 9.81 16.55
C THR A 177 -15.44 8.33 16.70
N LEU A 178 -14.29 7.85 16.21
CA LEU A 178 -13.87 6.45 16.30
C LEU A 178 -12.55 6.28 17.05
N GLY A 179 -11.87 7.36 17.47
CA GLY A 179 -10.53 7.29 18.06
C GLY A 179 -10.46 6.41 19.30
N GLN A 180 -11.22 6.74 20.34
CA GLN A 180 -11.18 6.02 21.62
C GLN A 180 -11.55 4.54 21.46
N VAL A 181 -12.67 4.26 20.78
CA VAL A 181 -13.13 2.88 20.56
C VAL A 181 -12.13 2.05 19.73
N THR A 182 -11.46 2.67 18.76
CA THR A 182 -10.44 1.98 17.94
C THR A 182 -9.22 1.63 18.80
N ILE A 183 -8.77 2.53 19.66
CA ILE A 183 -7.65 2.28 20.58
C ILE A 183 -7.98 1.15 21.55
N GLU A 184 -9.16 1.19 22.18
CA GLU A 184 -9.62 0.16 23.09
C GLU A 184 -9.74 -1.21 22.42
N ASN A 185 -10.27 -1.24 21.19
CA ASN A 185 -10.35 -2.46 20.40
C ASN A 185 -8.94 -3.00 20.08
N LEU A 186 -8.03 -2.16 19.59
CA LEU A 186 -6.65 -2.57 19.28
C LEU A 186 -5.92 -3.12 20.50
N HIS A 187 -6.06 -2.47 21.66
CA HIS A 187 -5.45 -2.96 22.90
C HIS A 187 -6.02 -4.32 23.33
N ARG A 188 -7.35 -4.50 23.26
CA ARG A 188 -8.01 -5.78 23.56
C ARG A 188 -7.54 -6.91 22.63
N GLU A 189 -7.27 -6.58 21.37
CA GLU A 189 -6.77 -7.50 20.35
C GLU A 189 -5.23 -7.68 20.37
N GLY A 190 -4.53 -7.11 21.36
CA GLY A 190 -3.10 -7.34 21.58
C GLY A 190 -2.15 -6.37 20.90
N PHE A 191 -2.65 -5.33 20.22
CA PHE A 191 -1.84 -4.28 19.60
C PHE A 191 -1.43 -3.22 20.63
N ILE A 192 -0.60 -3.61 21.60
CA ILE A 192 -0.12 -2.74 22.70
C ILE A 192 1.35 -2.41 22.49
N GLY A 193 1.73 -1.14 22.67
CA GLY A 193 3.13 -0.70 22.61
C GLY A 193 3.58 -0.10 21.28
N TYR A 194 2.66 0.21 20.37
CA TYR A 194 2.96 1.02 19.19
C TYR A 194 3.44 2.42 19.60
N GLU A 195 4.28 3.04 18.78
CA GLU A 195 4.85 4.37 19.03
C GLU A 195 3.77 5.47 18.90
N ARG A 196 2.93 5.37 17.87
CA ARG A 196 1.79 6.29 17.68
C ARG A 196 0.71 5.67 16.80
N ILE A 197 -0.55 5.93 17.14
CA ILE A 197 -1.68 5.78 16.22
C ILE A 197 -2.05 7.14 15.63
N ILE A 198 -2.24 7.19 14.32
CA ILE A 198 -2.54 8.39 13.55
C ILE A 198 -3.90 8.20 12.88
N LEU A 199 -4.90 8.87 13.41
CA LEU A 199 -6.27 8.88 12.90
C LEU A 199 -6.53 10.12 12.03
N ARG A 200 -7.63 10.11 11.28
CA ARG A 200 -8.05 11.28 10.50
C ARG A 200 -8.68 12.32 11.40
N THR A 201 -8.05 13.50 11.45
CA THR A 201 -8.60 14.66 12.15
C THR A 201 -9.62 15.40 11.27
N ALA A 202 -10.36 16.34 11.86
CA ALA A 202 -11.27 17.21 11.11
C ALA A 202 -10.59 17.99 9.98
N ALA A 203 -9.31 18.38 10.15
CA ALA A 203 -8.53 19.10 9.13
C ALA A 203 -8.18 18.23 7.90
N GLU A 204 -8.23 16.91 8.06
CA GLU A 204 -7.93 15.94 7.00
C GLU A 204 -9.20 15.45 6.29
N LYS A 205 -10.39 15.92 6.70
CA LYS A 205 -11.66 15.66 6.01
C LYS A 205 -11.58 16.20 4.58
N GLY A 206 -12.06 15.41 3.62
CA GLY A 206 -12.03 15.79 2.21
C GLY A 206 -10.80 15.30 1.43
N ARG A 207 -9.68 15.00 2.09
CA ARG A 207 -8.49 14.44 1.42
C ARG A 207 -8.69 12.98 1.04
N SER A 208 -8.06 12.53 -0.04
CA SER A 208 -8.01 11.11 -0.39
C SER A 208 -7.20 10.30 0.65
N ALA A 209 -7.35 8.97 0.63
CA ALA A 209 -6.52 8.06 1.42
C ALA A 209 -5.03 8.21 1.08
N VAL A 210 -4.70 8.22 -0.22
CA VAL A 210 -3.33 8.38 -0.70
C VAL A 210 -2.71 9.68 -0.21
N GLU A 211 -3.40 10.82 -0.35
CA GLU A 211 -2.86 12.13 0.07
C GLU A 211 -2.63 12.21 1.57
N PHE A 212 -3.62 11.79 2.37
CA PHE A 212 -3.50 11.77 3.82
C PHE A 212 -2.37 10.86 4.30
N LYS A 213 -2.34 9.60 3.84
CA LYS A 213 -1.31 8.65 4.27
C LYS A 213 0.09 9.06 3.78
N THR A 214 0.20 9.63 2.57
CA THR A 214 1.46 10.22 2.08
C THR A 214 1.94 11.34 3.00
N GLU A 215 1.05 12.24 3.40
CA GLU A 215 1.37 13.35 4.30
C GLU A 215 1.78 12.87 5.69
N MET A 216 1.11 11.84 6.24
CA MET A 216 1.50 11.26 7.52
C MET A 216 2.89 10.60 7.44
N ARG A 217 3.17 9.85 6.36
CA ARG A 217 4.50 9.25 6.13
C ARG A 217 5.58 10.31 5.97
N ARG A 218 5.31 11.40 5.23
CA ARG A 218 6.24 12.54 5.11
C ARG A 218 6.60 13.10 6.49
N ARG A 219 5.60 13.35 7.34
CA ARG A 219 5.83 13.87 8.71
C ARG A 219 6.69 12.93 9.56
N LEU A 220 6.53 11.61 9.41
CA LEU A 220 7.38 10.63 10.11
C LEU A 220 8.83 10.70 9.61
N VAL A 221 9.05 10.75 8.30
CA VAL A 221 10.40 10.89 7.73
C VAL A 221 11.06 12.21 8.16
N GLU A 222 10.30 13.31 8.21
CA GLU A 222 10.80 14.60 8.68
C GLU A 222 11.11 14.64 10.18
N GLN A 223 10.47 13.79 10.98
CA GLN A 223 10.84 13.54 12.37
C GLN A 223 12.11 12.68 12.50
N GLY A 224 12.69 12.21 11.38
CA GLY A 224 13.93 11.42 11.35
C GLY A 224 13.71 9.92 11.22
N TYR A 225 12.47 9.44 11.19
CA TYR A 225 12.19 8.00 11.12
C TYR A 225 12.59 7.39 9.77
N ARG A 226 13.25 6.24 9.84
CA ARG A 226 13.58 5.37 8.71
C ARG A 226 12.50 4.30 8.58
N ILE A 227 11.57 4.50 7.65
CA ILE A 227 10.48 3.54 7.42
C ILE A 227 11.02 2.33 6.63
N TRP A 228 11.16 1.19 7.28
CA TRP A 228 11.63 -0.06 6.65
C TRP A 228 10.54 -0.83 5.94
N GLY A 229 9.34 -0.84 6.53
CA GLY A 229 8.20 -1.56 6.02
C GLY A 229 6.91 -0.76 6.16
N ASN A 230 6.01 -0.94 5.21
CA ASN A 230 4.67 -0.40 5.21
C ASN A 230 3.69 -1.49 4.75
N VAL A 231 2.69 -1.78 5.58
CA VAL A 231 1.74 -2.89 5.39
C VAL A 231 0.33 -2.32 5.36
N GLY A 232 -0.45 -2.74 4.38
CA GLY A 232 -1.85 -2.36 4.25
C GLY A 232 -2.59 -3.31 3.33
N ASP A 233 -3.90 -3.35 3.46
CA ASP A 233 -4.80 -4.14 2.63
C ASP A 233 -5.30 -3.35 1.42
N GLN A 234 -5.02 -2.05 1.33
CA GLN A 234 -5.34 -1.21 0.18
C GLN A 234 -4.09 -0.66 -0.50
N TRP A 235 -4.18 -0.47 -1.82
CA TRP A 235 -3.09 0.18 -2.55
C TRP A 235 -2.88 1.63 -2.13
N SER A 236 -3.91 2.30 -1.61
CA SER A 236 -3.82 3.66 -1.06
C SER A 236 -2.88 3.77 0.14
N ASP A 237 -2.67 2.68 0.87
CA ASP A 237 -1.73 2.61 2.00
C ASP A 237 -0.28 2.57 1.51
N LEU A 238 -0.08 2.01 0.32
CA LEU A 238 1.21 1.62 -0.24
C LEU A 238 1.62 2.49 -1.44
N GLN A 239 0.78 3.44 -1.85
CA GLN A 239 1.01 4.37 -2.94
C GLN A 239 1.33 5.79 -2.43
N GLY A 240 1.89 6.60 -3.33
CA GLY A 240 2.36 7.95 -3.04
C GLY A 240 3.83 7.98 -2.63
N GLN A 241 4.25 9.05 -1.95
CA GLN A 241 5.63 9.23 -1.53
C GLN A 241 5.87 8.66 -0.12
N PHE A 242 7.14 8.49 0.25
CA PHE A 242 7.57 8.07 1.60
C PHE A 242 7.01 6.71 2.05
N VAL A 243 6.75 5.80 1.12
CA VAL A 243 6.15 4.47 1.41
C VAL A 243 7.06 3.52 2.19
N GLY A 244 8.30 3.91 2.47
CA GLY A 244 9.31 3.09 3.13
C GLY A 244 10.20 2.33 2.15
N LYS A 245 11.10 1.48 2.70
CA LYS A 245 12.03 0.67 1.91
C LYS A 245 11.33 -0.49 1.19
N ARG A 246 10.26 -1.03 1.78
CA ARG A 246 9.45 -2.10 1.18
C ARG A 246 7.98 -1.98 1.58
N THR A 247 7.08 -2.28 0.65
CA THR A 247 5.64 -2.31 0.86
C THR A 247 5.13 -3.75 0.79
N PHE A 248 4.06 -4.03 1.54
CA PHE A 248 3.43 -5.35 1.60
C PHE A 248 1.91 -5.20 1.54
N LYS A 249 1.30 -5.77 0.50
CA LYS A 249 -0.14 -5.75 0.27
C LYS A 249 -0.78 -7.00 0.86
N LEU A 250 -1.63 -6.84 1.87
CA LEU A 250 -2.52 -7.89 2.34
C LEU A 250 -3.72 -8.01 1.37
N PRO A 251 -4.28 -9.21 1.16
CA PRO A 251 -5.45 -9.34 0.31
C PRO A 251 -6.67 -8.66 0.95
N ASN A 252 -7.47 -7.96 0.16
CA ASN A 252 -8.81 -7.53 0.54
C ASN A 252 -9.70 -7.34 -0.71
N PRO A 253 -10.51 -8.35 -1.07
CA PRO A 253 -11.40 -8.25 -2.22
C PRO A 253 -12.78 -7.66 -1.88
N MET A 254 -13.05 -7.32 -0.60
CA MET A 254 -14.39 -6.93 -0.15
C MET A 254 -14.67 -5.43 -0.36
N ASN A 255 -13.63 -4.61 -0.42
CA ASN A 255 -13.76 -3.17 -0.62
C ASN A 255 -12.55 -2.57 -1.34
N VAL A 256 -12.73 -1.32 -1.76
CA VAL A 256 -11.66 -0.49 -2.33
C VAL A 256 -11.87 0.96 -1.94
N ASP A 257 -10.77 1.70 -1.83
CA ASP A 257 -10.81 3.13 -1.53
C ASP A 257 -11.44 3.95 -2.68
N LYS A 258 -12.69 4.38 -2.46
CA LYS A 258 -13.52 5.10 -3.44
C LYS A 258 -12.86 6.34 -4.06
N ARG A 259 -11.90 6.98 -3.37
CA ARG A 259 -11.19 8.18 -3.85
C ARG A 259 -9.80 7.93 -4.42
N SER A 260 -9.17 6.78 -4.14
CA SER A 260 -7.92 6.37 -4.80
C SER A 260 -8.15 6.22 -6.31
N ILE A 261 -9.32 5.67 -6.63
CA ILE A 261 -9.88 5.43 -7.96
C ILE A 261 -9.84 6.66 -8.89
N TYR A 262 -10.01 7.87 -8.38
CA TYR A 262 -10.05 9.09 -9.20
C TYR A 262 -8.69 9.79 -9.36
N ASN A 263 -7.66 9.34 -8.64
CA ASN A 263 -6.33 9.95 -8.66
C ASN A 263 -5.30 9.19 -9.53
N ASN A 264 -5.71 8.19 -10.30
CA ASN A 264 -4.88 7.58 -11.37
C ASN A 264 -4.66 8.50 -12.58
N ASN A 265 -5.00 9.79 -12.48
CA ASN A 265 -4.40 10.79 -13.36
C ASN A 265 -2.92 10.86 -13.03
N LEU A 266 -2.09 10.26 -13.89
CA LEU A 266 -0.71 10.65 -14.15
C LEU A 266 -0.50 12.10 -13.71
N THR A 267 0.22 12.29 -12.60
CA THR A 267 0.74 13.57 -12.09
C THR A 267 0.14 14.79 -12.78
N LYS A 268 -0.89 15.41 -12.19
CA LYS A 268 -1.05 16.86 -12.36
C LYS A 268 0.24 17.48 -11.83
N ILE A 269 1.19 17.71 -12.73
CA ILE A 269 2.33 18.58 -12.50
C ILE A 269 1.70 19.93 -12.19
N SER A 270 1.62 20.28 -10.90
CA SER A 270 1.42 21.66 -10.49
C SER A 270 2.47 22.50 -11.23
N PRO A 271 2.09 23.59 -11.92
CA PRO A 271 3.07 24.41 -12.59
C PRO A 271 3.99 25.01 -11.53
N VAL A 272 5.16 24.40 -11.34
CA VAL A 272 6.31 25.03 -10.71
C VAL A 272 6.50 26.36 -11.44
N GLY A 273 6.52 27.45 -10.68
CA GLY A 273 6.46 28.81 -11.20
C GLY A 273 7.34 29.00 -12.44
N ARG A 274 6.75 29.62 -13.47
CA ARG A 274 7.45 30.06 -14.68
C ARG A 274 8.73 30.81 -14.29
N ARG A 275 9.88 30.17 -14.41
CA ARG A 275 11.15 30.86 -14.63
C ARG A 275 11.39 30.84 -16.13
N SER A 276 11.12 31.98 -16.75
CA SER A 276 11.52 32.29 -18.11
C SER A 276 12.98 32.70 -18.10
N ASP A 277 13.88 31.79 -18.43
CA ASP A 277 15.23 32.15 -18.84
C ASP A 277 15.20 32.45 -20.34
N SER A 278 15.31 33.74 -20.69
CA SER A 278 15.35 34.22 -22.07
C SER A 278 16.76 34.08 -22.65
N CYS A 279 16.91 33.32 -23.74
CA CYS A 279 18.06 33.42 -24.63
C CYS A 279 17.65 34.23 -25.86
N SER A 280 18.24 35.41 -26.07
CA SER A 280 18.08 36.17 -27.30
C SER A 280 19.06 35.64 -28.36
N TRP A 281 18.52 35.33 -29.54
CA TRP A 281 19.30 35.09 -30.75
C TRP A 281 18.66 35.85 -31.89
N SER A 282 19.45 36.68 -32.56
CA SER A 282 19.09 37.37 -33.79
C SER A 282 19.64 36.56 -34.96
N THR A 283 18.76 36.02 -35.81
CA THR A 283 18.76 36.25 -37.28
C THR A 283 17.64 35.46 -37.96
N ARG A 284 16.90 36.20 -38.80
CA ARG A 284 15.86 35.85 -39.79
C ARG A 284 15.54 34.36 -40.03
N GLY A 285 14.31 33.96 -39.71
CA GLY A 285 13.66 32.75 -40.23
C GLY A 285 12.77 32.06 -39.18
N SER A 286 11.49 31.92 -39.47
CA SER A 286 10.43 31.37 -38.58
C SER A 286 10.83 30.09 -37.85
N CYS A 287 10.73 30.09 -36.50
CA CYS A 287 10.95 28.91 -35.65
C CYS A 287 9.64 28.48 -34.99
N ARG A 288 9.26 27.21 -35.14
CA ARG A 288 8.30 26.53 -34.25
C ARG A 288 9.06 25.95 -33.06
N PHE A 289 8.50 26.13 -31.87
CA PHE A 289 9.04 25.69 -30.59
C PHE A 289 9.26 24.17 -30.55
N VAL A 290 10.41 23.73 -30.06
CA VAL A 290 10.66 22.35 -29.63
C VAL A 290 10.91 22.37 -28.13
N THR A 291 9.96 21.86 -27.35
CA THR A 291 10.12 21.68 -25.90
C THR A 291 10.86 20.37 -25.66
N VAL A 292 12.04 20.43 -25.05
CA VAL A 292 12.77 19.23 -24.58
C VAL A 292 12.61 19.15 -23.07
N VAL A 293 11.91 18.12 -22.59
CA VAL A 293 11.73 17.83 -21.16
C VAL A 293 12.87 16.91 -20.71
N ARG A 294 13.67 17.35 -19.74
CA ARG A 294 14.68 16.52 -19.06
C ARG A 294 14.01 15.78 -17.90
N LEU A 295 13.80 14.48 -18.06
CA LEU A 295 13.38 13.58 -16.97
C LEU A 295 14.63 12.94 -16.36
N THR A 296 14.81 13.04 -15.04
CA THR A 296 15.86 12.28 -14.32
C THR A 296 15.22 11.25 -13.40
N TRP A 297 15.43 9.96 -13.77
CA TRP A 297 15.56 8.68 -13.01
C TRP A 297 14.61 8.41 -11.82
N PHE A 298 13.87 7.29 -11.71
CA PHE A 298 14.09 5.90 -12.16
C PHE A 298 12.79 5.23 -12.64
N SER A 299 12.80 4.62 -13.83
CA SER A 299 12.29 3.28 -14.19
C SER A 299 12.16 3.17 -15.71
N TYR A 300 12.72 2.09 -16.26
CA TYR A 300 12.89 1.88 -17.69
C TYR A 300 11.56 1.59 -18.39
N ILE A 301 11.21 2.42 -19.39
CA ILE A 301 10.40 2.00 -20.54
C ILE A 301 11.18 2.42 -21.78
N VAL A 302 11.73 1.46 -22.51
CA VAL A 302 12.27 1.72 -23.85
C VAL A 302 11.09 1.87 -24.79
N VAL A 303 10.64 3.10 -25.03
CA VAL A 303 9.81 3.42 -26.20
C VAL A 303 10.77 3.81 -27.31
N ARG A 304 10.99 2.91 -28.28
CA ARG A 304 11.64 3.26 -29.56
C ARG A 304 10.74 4.26 -30.30
N SER A 305 10.98 5.54 -30.13
CA SER A 305 10.34 6.58 -30.94
C SER A 305 11.22 6.89 -32.15
N PHE A 306 10.85 6.38 -33.32
CA PHE A 306 11.43 6.85 -34.59
C PHE A 306 10.75 8.17 -34.98
N GLY A 307 11.51 9.25 -35.00
CA GLY A 307 11.07 10.55 -35.52
C GLY A 307 11.75 10.86 -36.85
N LEU A 308 10.98 11.25 -37.86
CA LEU A 308 11.51 11.82 -39.10
C LEU A 308 11.56 13.34 -38.96
N VAL A 309 12.72 13.93 -39.20
CA VAL A 309 12.90 15.40 -39.23
C VAL A 309 13.14 15.84 -40.68
N GLN A 310 12.47 16.91 -41.10
CA GLN A 310 12.57 17.44 -42.45
C GLN A 310 13.44 18.70 -42.45
N ILE A 311 14.61 18.61 -43.08
CA ILE A 311 15.56 19.73 -43.22
C ILE A 311 15.73 19.99 -44.72
N ARG A 312 15.42 21.21 -45.17
CA ARG A 312 15.54 21.65 -46.58
C ARG A 312 14.99 20.64 -47.61
N GLY A 313 13.82 20.06 -47.34
CA GLY A 313 13.10 19.19 -48.28
C GLY A 313 13.58 17.73 -48.36
N ARG A 314 14.51 17.27 -47.50
CA ARG A 314 14.88 15.84 -47.40
C ARG A 314 14.49 15.27 -46.03
N ARG A 315 14.03 14.01 -46.03
CA ARG A 315 13.69 13.24 -44.82
C ARG A 315 14.95 12.60 -44.25
N VAL A 316 15.26 12.86 -42.98
CA VAL A 316 16.39 12.26 -42.26
C VAL A 316 15.89 11.60 -40.98
N ALA A 317 16.35 10.37 -40.72
CA ALA A 317 16.08 9.63 -39.49
C ALA A 317 17.10 10.03 -38.41
N VAL A 318 16.63 10.28 -37.18
CA VAL A 318 17.49 10.60 -36.04
C VAL A 318 17.26 9.58 -34.94
N GLU A 319 18.34 8.99 -34.43
CA GLU A 319 18.35 8.06 -33.30
C GLU A 319 18.94 8.77 -32.07
N ALA A 320 18.26 8.69 -30.93
CA ALA A 320 18.74 9.26 -29.67
C ALA A 320 19.16 8.14 -28.72
N SER A 321 20.39 8.17 -28.22
CA SER A 321 20.83 7.34 -27.09
C SER A 321 21.33 8.21 -25.93
N SER A 322 21.26 7.66 -24.73
CA SER A 322 21.20 8.31 -23.41
C SER A 322 22.42 9.15 -22.97
N SER A 323 23.39 9.44 -23.83
CA SER A 323 24.56 10.25 -23.41
C SER A 323 25.36 10.94 -24.52
N SER A 324 24.95 10.91 -25.80
CA SER A 324 25.61 11.70 -26.86
C SER A 324 24.74 11.82 -28.12
N TYR A 325 24.69 13.00 -28.74
CA TYR A 325 24.13 13.15 -30.09
C TYR A 325 25.22 12.81 -31.12
N ARG A 326 25.03 11.75 -31.91
CA ARG A 326 25.83 11.48 -33.12
C ARG A 326 24.99 11.81 -34.34
N PHE A 327 25.42 12.79 -35.13
CA PHE A 327 24.87 13.02 -36.47
C PHE A 327 25.41 11.95 -37.42
N VAL A 328 24.51 11.16 -38.02
CA VAL A 328 24.86 10.28 -39.12
C VAL A 328 24.71 11.09 -40.42
N ALA A 329 25.88 11.41 -40.99
CA ALA A 329 26.14 11.96 -42.33
C ALA A 329 25.81 13.45 -42.61
N GLY A 330 26.88 14.23 -42.82
CA GLY A 330 26.87 15.52 -43.55
C GLY A 330 27.72 16.62 -42.89
N ARG A 331 28.90 16.91 -43.45
CA ARG A 331 29.87 17.93 -42.98
C ARG A 331 29.21 19.28 -42.68
N LEU A 332 29.48 19.86 -41.49
CA LEU A 332 29.66 21.31 -41.24
C LEU A 332 30.23 21.53 -39.82
N SER A 333 31.03 22.58 -39.69
CA SER A 333 32.08 22.86 -38.68
C SER A 333 31.61 23.19 -37.24
N SER A 334 32.54 23.02 -36.29
CA SER A 334 32.43 23.03 -34.82
C SER A 334 31.75 24.23 -34.15
N CYS A 335 31.02 23.99 -33.04
CA CYS A 335 30.66 25.02 -32.05
C CYS A 335 30.94 24.52 -30.61
N ARG A 336 31.58 25.36 -29.78
CA ARG A 336 31.82 25.13 -28.32
C ARG A 336 30.70 25.78 -27.49
N CYS A 337 30.23 25.11 -26.43
CA CYS A 337 29.38 25.70 -25.40
C CYS A 337 30.20 26.07 -24.15
N VAL A 338 29.99 27.27 -23.60
CA VAL A 338 30.53 27.72 -22.30
C VAL A 338 29.36 27.90 -21.33
N PHE A 339 29.40 27.24 -20.17
CA PHE A 339 28.43 27.42 -19.09
C PHE A 339 28.95 28.44 -18.07
N ARG A 340 28.14 29.46 -17.72
CA ARG A 340 28.37 30.33 -16.55
C ARG A 340 27.40 29.94 -15.44
N SER A 341 27.91 29.57 -14.26
CA SER A 341 27.10 29.39 -13.05
C SER A 341 26.90 30.72 -12.33
N TRP A 342 25.68 31.01 -11.86
CA TRP A 342 25.45 32.10 -10.90
C TRP A 342 25.10 31.52 -9.52
N ARG A 343 25.90 31.89 -8.50
CA ARG A 343 25.60 31.66 -7.07
C ARG A 343 24.64 32.76 -6.57
N ARG A 344 23.77 32.40 -5.62
CA ARG A 344 22.90 33.32 -4.89
C ARG A 344 23.69 34.27 -3.97
N GLY A 345 23.38 35.55 -4.06
CA GLY A 345 23.53 36.62 -3.05
C GLY A 345 22.69 37.80 -3.57
N GLY A 346 21.82 38.46 -2.83
CA GLY A 346 21.97 38.94 -1.47
C GLY A 346 22.63 40.32 -1.51
N GLY A 347 21.84 41.40 -1.55
CA GLY A 347 22.25 42.75 -1.16
C GLY A 347 22.82 43.66 -2.25
N ASP A 348 22.36 44.91 -2.19
CA ASP A 348 22.72 46.13 -2.92
C ASP A 348 24.22 46.35 -3.24
N GLY A 349 24.48 47.12 -4.31
CA GLY A 349 25.75 47.85 -4.44
C GLY A 349 26.37 47.88 -5.84
N SER A 350 25.94 48.85 -6.64
CA SER A 350 26.74 49.73 -7.51
C SER A 350 28.19 49.40 -7.93
N PHE A 351 28.46 49.65 -9.23
CA PHE A 351 29.67 50.19 -9.90
C PHE A 351 30.64 49.28 -10.72
N SER A 352 30.81 49.73 -11.99
CA SER A 352 32.00 49.83 -12.87
C SER A 352 33.02 48.69 -13.07
N GLY A 353 33.24 48.37 -14.36
CA GLY A 353 34.52 48.43 -15.09
C GLY A 353 35.70 47.59 -14.61
N TRP A 354 36.15 46.61 -15.42
CA TRP A 354 37.21 46.70 -16.45
C TRP A 354 37.31 45.36 -17.19
#